data_AF-A0A930GSG6-F1
#
_entry.id   AF-A0A930GSG6-F1
#
_cell.length_a   1.000
_cell.length_b   1.000
_cell.length_c   1.000
_cell.angle_alpha   90.00
_cell.angle_beta   90.00
_cell.angle_gamma   90.00
#
_symmetry.space_group_name_H-M   'P 1'
#
loop_
_entity.id
_entity.type
_entity.pdbx_description
1 polymer ?
#
loop_
_entity_poly.entity_id
_entity_poly.type
_entity_poly.pdbx_seq_one_letter_code
_entity_poly.pdbx_strand_id
1 'polypeptide(L)'
;KVIFLVLANIIAMAIPILCVSRFQFMFAVLLAFVTLLILKRERIRPVYFVSVIVFIVPVYLLLSVARSHNVEYLNGIFEMKYNLPIFISQPYIYIANNYDNLDTLIKELPKHSFGLKGLFPLWALTGIKFIYPKIVDFPLFVNKTELTTVTLFYDAFYDFGIAGVAVFSTGLGCIGYFFEKMIRTTRHATFYIIYAQVFIYLALSFFTTWFSNPATWFYFIVTLSIFFICEQRGR
;
A
#
# COMPACT_ATOMS: atom_id res chain seq x y z
N LYS A 1 -21.40 24.10 -5.47
CA LYS A 1 -21.05 22.84 -4.75
C LYS A 1 -20.73 21.69 -5.71
N VAL A 2 -21.64 21.28 -6.60
CA VAL A 2 -21.40 20.17 -7.55
C VAL A 2 -20.24 20.47 -8.52
N ILE A 3 -20.19 21.67 -9.11
CA ILE A 3 -19.09 22.07 -10.02
C ILE A 3 -17.72 21.95 -9.33
N PHE A 4 -17.61 22.43 -8.10
CA PHE A 4 -16.39 22.32 -7.31
C PHE A 4 -16.00 20.86 -7.05
N LEU A 5 -16.96 19.99 -6.69
CA LEU A 5 -16.70 18.57 -6.49
C LEU A 5 -16.24 17.88 -7.79
N VAL A 6 -16.84 18.21 -8.93
CA VAL A 6 -16.43 17.67 -10.23
C VAL A 6 -15.00 18.10 -10.55
N LEU A 7 -14.69 19.39 -10.42
CA LEU A 7 -13.34 19.89 -10.65
C LEU A 7 -12.31 19.26 -9.71
N ALA A 8 -12.63 19.13 -8.42
CA ALA A 8 -11.75 18.50 -7.45
C ALA A 8 -11.46 17.02 -7.80
N ASN A 9 -12.47 16.26 -8.23
CA ASN A 9 -12.28 14.87 -8.67
C ASN A 9 -11.45 14.79 -9.96
N ILE A 10 -11.66 15.69 -10.92
CA ILE A 10 -10.84 15.75 -12.14
C ILE A 10 -9.38 15.99 -11.78
N ILE A 11 -9.11 16.97 -10.92
CA ILE A 11 -7.74 17.30 -10.48
C ILE A 11 -7.12 16.11 -9.74
N ALA A 12 -7.87 15.49 -8.82
CA ALA A 12 -7.40 14.34 -8.06
C ALA A 12 -7.02 13.14 -8.95
N MET A 13 -7.74 12.94 -10.06
CA MET A 13 -7.43 11.89 -11.04
C MET A 13 -6.34 12.29 -12.03
N ALA A 14 -6.23 13.57 -12.37
CA ALA A 14 -5.22 14.08 -13.29
C ALA A 14 -3.81 14.05 -12.66
N ILE A 15 -3.67 14.35 -11.36
CA ILE A 15 -2.35 14.39 -10.69
C ILE A 15 -1.59 13.06 -10.85
N PRO A 16 -2.14 11.88 -10.50
CA PRO A 16 -1.44 10.61 -10.69
C PRO A 16 -1.08 10.32 -12.15
N ILE A 17 -1.92 10.72 -13.10
CA ILE A 17 -1.66 10.50 -14.53
C ILE A 17 -0.51 11.38 -15.01
N LEU A 18 -0.52 12.67 -14.66
CA LEU A 18 0.53 13.64 -15.01
C LEU A 18 1.86 13.31 -14.34
N CYS A 19 1.83 12.80 -13.10
CA CYS A 19 3.01 12.30 -12.40
C CYS A 19 3.43 10.89 -12.85
N VAL A 20 2.71 10.26 -13.78
CA VAL A 20 2.93 8.88 -14.26
C VAL A 20 3.00 7.87 -13.09
N SER A 21 2.23 8.14 -12.03
CA SER A 21 2.25 7.43 -10.76
C SER A 21 1.14 6.37 -10.73
N ARG A 22 1.48 5.15 -11.17
CA ARG A 22 0.57 3.98 -11.17
C ARG A 22 -0.01 3.71 -9.78
N PHE A 23 0.84 3.83 -8.76
CA PHE A 23 0.47 3.58 -7.38
C PHE A 23 -0.58 4.57 -6.88
N GLN A 24 -0.37 5.87 -7.06
CA GLN A 24 -1.33 6.89 -6.60
C GLN A 24 -2.65 6.77 -7.35
N PHE A 25 -2.61 6.45 -8.64
CA PHE A 25 -3.81 6.20 -9.44
C PHE A 25 -4.59 4.99 -8.91
N MET A 26 -3.92 3.84 -8.76
CA MET A 26 -4.54 2.62 -8.24
C MET A 26 -5.11 2.83 -6.84
N PHE A 27 -4.35 3.49 -5.96
CA PHE A 27 -4.78 3.77 -4.60
C PHE A 27 -6.02 4.66 -4.56
N ALA A 28 -6.07 5.73 -5.37
CA ALA A 28 -7.23 6.62 -5.45
C ALA A 28 -8.49 5.88 -5.92
N VAL A 29 -8.38 5.08 -6.98
CA VAL A 29 -9.51 4.31 -7.52
C VAL A 29 -9.98 3.23 -6.54
N LEU A 30 -9.05 2.48 -5.96
CA LEU A 30 -9.37 1.45 -4.97
C LEU A 30 -10.03 2.07 -3.73
N LEU A 31 -9.52 3.21 -3.25
CA LEU A 31 -10.10 3.91 -2.10
C LEU A 31 -11.53 4.36 -2.39
N ALA A 32 -11.78 4.96 -3.57
CA ALA A 32 -13.12 5.35 -3.99
C ALA A 32 -14.06 4.13 -4.11
N PHE A 33 -13.56 3.04 -4.70
CA PHE A 33 -14.33 1.80 -4.87
C PHE A 33 -14.69 1.14 -3.54
N VAL A 34 -13.72 0.95 -2.65
CA VAL A 34 -13.94 0.33 -1.34
C VAL A 34 -14.89 1.20 -0.51
N THR A 35 -14.73 2.53 -0.55
CA THR A 35 -15.66 3.45 0.10
C THR A 35 -17.09 3.28 -0.43
N LEU A 36 -17.26 3.12 -1.76
CA LEU A 36 -18.57 2.85 -2.37
C LEU A 36 -19.13 1.50 -1.90
N LEU A 37 -18.32 0.44 -1.86
CA LEU A 37 -18.75 -0.87 -1.39
C LEU A 37 -19.23 -0.83 0.07
N ILE A 38 -18.52 -0.08 0.93
CA ILE A 38 -18.93 0.07 2.34
C ILE A 38 -20.23 0.86 2.44
N LEU A 39 -20.39 1.95 1.68
CA LEU A 39 -21.64 2.72 1.63
C LEU A 39 -22.83 1.90 1.10
N LYS A 40 -22.58 0.94 0.22
CA LYS A 40 -23.59 0.07 -0.41
C LYS A 40 -23.54 -1.37 0.13
N ARG A 41 -23.04 -1.59 1.34
CA ARG A 41 -22.77 -2.93 1.91
C ARG A 41 -23.95 -3.90 1.78
N GLU A 42 -25.18 -3.43 1.98
CA GLU A 42 -26.41 -4.22 1.90
C GLU A 42 -26.86 -4.57 0.46
N ARG A 43 -26.31 -3.89 -0.55
CA ARG A 43 -26.77 -3.98 -1.96
C ARG A 43 -25.59 -3.97 -2.93
N ILE A 44 -24.58 -4.80 -2.67
CA ILE A 44 -23.43 -4.95 -3.56
C ILE A 44 -23.87 -5.65 -4.86
N ARG A 45 -23.67 -4.98 -6.00
CA ARG A 45 -23.95 -5.54 -7.33
C ARG A 45 -22.63 -5.93 -8.01
N PRO A 46 -22.55 -7.08 -8.71
CA PRO A 46 -21.36 -7.48 -9.46
C PRO A 46 -20.87 -6.44 -10.46
N VAL A 47 -21.79 -5.62 -11.00
CA VAL A 47 -21.49 -4.51 -11.92
C VAL A 47 -20.45 -3.55 -11.36
N TYR A 48 -20.40 -3.33 -10.03
CA TYR A 48 -19.41 -2.45 -9.42
C TYR A 48 -17.98 -2.98 -9.62
N PHE A 49 -17.76 -4.30 -9.49
CA PHE A 49 -16.45 -4.91 -9.73
C PHE A 49 -16.03 -4.80 -11.19
N VAL A 50 -16.96 -5.10 -12.11
CA VAL A 50 -16.72 -4.96 -13.56
C VAL A 50 -16.36 -3.52 -13.90
N SER A 51 -17.08 -2.53 -13.34
CA SER A 51 -16.82 -1.12 -13.61
C SER A 51 -15.41 -0.67 -13.19
N VAL A 52 -14.92 -1.17 -12.06
CA VAL A 52 -13.57 -0.85 -11.58
C VAL A 52 -12.49 -1.50 -12.42
N ILE A 53 -12.69 -2.76 -12.84
CA ILE A 53 -11.74 -3.43 -13.73
C ILE A 53 -11.65 -2.68 -15.07
N VAL A 54 -12.79 -2.33 -15.66
CA VAL A 54 -12.86 -1.57 -16.92
C VAL A 54 -12.20 -0.20 -16.78
N PHE A 55 -12.21 0.41 -15.60
CA PHE A 55 -11.55 1.69 -15.36
C PHE A 55 -10.04 1.57 -15.09
N ILE A 56 -9.62 0.60 -14.26
CA ILE A 56 -8.22 0.42 -13.87
C ILE A 56 -7.39 -0.10 -15.03
N VAL A 57 -7.88 -1.12 -15.76
CA VAL A 57 -7.05 -1.87 -16.73
C VAL A 57 -6.55 -0.96 -17.86
N PRO A 58 -7.37 -0.14 -18.55
CA PRO A 58 -6.88 0.70 -19.64
C PRO A 58 -5.83 1.72 -19.18
N VAL A 59 -6.09 2.39 -18.05
CA VAL A 59 -5.17 3.39 -17.52
C VAL A 59 -3.88 2.73 -17.02
N TYR A 60 -3.97 1.58 -16.35
CA TYR A 60 -2.80 0.81 -15.94
C TYR A 60 -1.95 0.38 -17.13
N LEU A 61 -2.57 -0.11 -18.21
CA LEU A 61 -1.86 -0.50 -19.44
C LEU A 61 -1.21 0.71 -20.13
N LEU A 62 -1.91 1.84 -20.23
CA LEU A 62 -1.34 3.09 -20.77
C LEU A 62 -0.12 3.55 -19.97
N LEU A 63 -0.23 3.59 -18.65
CA LEU A 63 0.90 3.93 -17.76
C LEU A 63 2.00 2.85 -17.77
N SER A 64 1.67 1.62 -18.17
CA SER A 64 2.64 0.53 -18.32
C SER A 64 3.49 0.71 -19.56
N VAL A 65 2.85 1.00 -20.69
CA VAL A 65 3.50 1.29 -21.97
C VAL A 65 4.32 2.58 -21.90
N ALA A 66 3.78 3.64 -21.31
CA ALA A 66 4.45 4.94 -21.19
C ALA A 66 5.79 4.90 -20.41
N ARG A 67 6.04 3.83 -19.64
CA ARG A 67 7.27 3.67 -18.86
C ARG A 67 8.34 2.81 -19.56
N SER A 68 8.09 2.35 -20.79
CA SER A 68 9.03 1.64 -21.68
C SER A 68 9.94 0.62 -20.95
N HIS A 69 9.35 -0.41 -20.33
CA HIS A 69 10.13 -1.47 -19.69
C HIS A 69 10.69 -2.45 -20.73
N ASN A 70 11.97 -2.81 -20.60
CA ASN A 70 12.58 -3.88 -21.39
C ASN A 70 12.15 -5.25 -20.81
N VAL A 71 11.17 -5.89 -21.47
CA VAL A 71 10.55 -7.14 -21.01
C VAL A 71 11.53 -8.31 -21.07
N GLU A 72 12.33 -8.34 -22.12
CA GLU A 72 13.31 -9.40 -22.35
C GLU A 72 14.41 -9.35 -21.29
N TYR A 73 14.80 -8.14 -20.89
CA TYR A 73 15.71 -7.90 -19.77
C TYR A 73 15.16 -8.42 -18.43
N LEU A 74 13.90 -8.10 -18.09
CA LEU A 74 13.29 -8.57 -16.85
C LEU A 74 13.09 -10.10 -16.86
N ASN A 75 12.59 -10.66 -17.96
CA ASN A 75 12.39 -12.11 -18.06
C ASN A 75 13.72 -12.87 -17.98
N GLY A 76 14.80 -12.31 -18.52
CA GLY A 76 16.16 -12.85 -18.40
C GLY A 76 16.69 -12.80 -16.97
N ILE A 77 16.62 -11.65 -16.30
CA ILE A 77 17.06 -11.51 -14.90
C ILE A 77 16.30 -12.45 -13.99
N PHE A 78 14.98 -12.53 -14.12
CA PHE A 78 14.15 -13.37 -13.26
C PHE A 78 14.05 -14.82 -13.72
N GLU A 79 14.76 -15.21 -14.77
CA GLU A 79 14.82 -16.57 -15.31
C GLU A 79 13.41 -17.18 -15.50
N MET A 80 12.52 -16.40 -16.11
CA MET A 80 11.12 -16.79 -16.28
C MET A 80 11.01 -18.04 -17.17
N LYS A 81 10.42 -19.11 -16.61
CA LYS A 81 10.25 -20.39 -17.33
C LYS A 81 9.34 -20.29 -18.57
N TYR A 82 8.41 -19.34 -18.58
CA TYR A 82 7.46 -19.14 -19.67
C TYR A 82 7.51 -17.69 -20.17
N ASN A 83 7.48 -17.53 -21.49
CA ASN A 83 7.39 -16.21 -22.12
C ASN A 83 5.92 -15.72 -22.12
N LEU A 84 5.42 -15.37 -20.94
CA LEU A 84 4.09 -14.80 -20.75
C LEU A 84 4.08 -13.30 -21.06
N PRO A 85 2.92 -12.73 -21.45
CA PRO A 85 2.80 -11.29 -21.65
C PRO A 85 3.20 -10.48 -20.41
N ILE A 86 3.74 -9.28 -20.63
CA ILE A 86 4.30 -8.40 -19.59
C ILE A 86 3.34 -8.15 -18.41
N PHE A 87 2.05 -8.03 -18.68
CA PHE A 87 1.02 -7.76 -17.67
C PHE A 87 0.72 -8.99 -16.78
N ILE A 88 1.22 -10.17 -17.13
CA ILE A 88 1.16 -11.39 -16.30
C ILE A 88 2.51 -11.63 -15.63
N SER A 89 3.61 -11.55 -16.39
CA SER A 89 4.95 -11.82 -15.86
C SER A 89 5.35 -10.81 -14.79
N GLN A 90 5.03 -9.52 -14.95
CA GLN A 90 5.39 -8.50 -13.97
C GLN A 90 4.73 -8.74 -12.59
N PRO A 91 3.39 -8.84 -12.45
CA PRO A 91 2.80 -9.14 -11.14
C PRO A 91 3.38 -10.40 -10.49
N TYR A 92 3.63 -11.45 -11.27
CA TYR A 92 4.25 -12.67 -10.77
C TYR A 92 5.66 -12.42 -10.23
N ILE A 93 6.53 -11.78 -11.02
CA ILE A 93 7.92 -11.46 -10.63
C ILE A 93 7.91 -10.65 -9.33
N TYR A 94 7.03 -9.64 -9.22
CA TYR A 94 6.89 -8.82 -8.01
C TYR A 94 6.46 -9.64 -6.79
N ILE A 95 5.46 -10.51 -6.93
CA ILE A 95 4.94 -11.31 -5.81
C ILE A 95 5.97 -12.36 -5.38
N ALA A 96 6.54 -13.12 -6.31
CA ALA A 96 7.48 -14.19 -6.02
C ALA A 96 8.75 -13.63 -5.36
N ASN A 97 9.34 -12.58 -5.95
CA ASN A 97 10.60 -12.03 -5.47
C ASN A 97 10.49 -11.40 -4.07
N ASN A 98 9.30 -10.94 -3.67
CA ASN A 98 9.08 -10.49 -2.29
C ASN A 98 9.37 -11.60 -1.26
N TYR A 99 9.02 -12.86 -1.56
CA TYR A 99 9.28 -14.00 -0.69
C TYR A 99 10.71 -14.50 -0.79
N ASP A 100 11.31 -14.46 -1.99
CA ASP A 100 12.73 -14.77 -2.14
C ASP A 100 13.61 -13.77 -1.37
N ASN A 101 13.25 -12.48 -1.39
CA ASN A 101 13.90 -11.45 -0.58
C ASN A 101 13.70 -11.70 0.92
N LEU A 102 12.51 -12.15 1.35
CA LEU A 102 12.27 -12.53 2.74
C LEU A 102 13.11 -13.75 3.15
N ASP A 103 13.23 -14.77 2.30
CA ASP A 103 14.07 -15.94 2.56
C ASP A 103 15.55 -15.57 2.65
N THR A 104 16.03 -14.69 1.76
CA THR A 104 17.39 -14.12 1.81
C THR A 104 17.62 -13.40 3.15
N LEU A 105 16.69 -12.54 3.57
CA LEU A 105 16.73 -11.90 4.88
C LEU A 105 16.83 -12.93 6.02
N ILE A 106 15.99 -13.96 6.01
CA ILE A 106 15.97 -14.97 7.08
C ILE A 106 17.33 -15.68 7.19
N LYS A 107 17.98 -15.97 6.06
CA LYS A 107 19.25 -16.70 6.00
C LYS A 107 20.46 -15.85 6.38
N GLU A 108 20.46 -14.58 5.96
CA GLU A 108 21.66 -13.74 5.99
C GLU A 108 21.65 -12.69 7.10
N LEU A 109 20.52 -12.44 7.78
CA LEU A 109 20.41 -11.39 8.79
C LEU A 109 21.36 -11.63 9.98
N PRO A 110 22.40 -10.79 10.17
CA PRO A 110 23.36 -11.01 11.24
C PRO A 110 22.83 -10.56 12.61
N LYS A 111 21.96 -9.53 12.62
CA LYS A 111 21.42 -8.92 13.84
C LYS A 111 20.10 -8.22 13.57
N HIS A 112 19.18 -8.35 14.51
CA HIS A 112 17.90 -7.66 14.51
C HIS A 112 18.03 -6.14 14.77
N SER A 113 17.17 -5.33 14.15
CA SER A 113 17.14 -3.87 14.30
C SER A 113 16.30 -3.37 15.48
N PHE A 114 15.63 -4.27 16.20
CA PHE A 114 14.88 -3.96 17.43
C PHE A 114 13.84 -2.82 17.30
N GLY A 115 13.15 -2.76 16.16
CA GLY A 115 12.04 -1.83 15.91
C GLY A 115 12.43 -0.61 15.08
N LEU A 116 13.72 -0.37 14.87
CA LEU A 116 14.19 0.82 14.13
C LEU A 116 13.72 0.81 12.67
N LYS A 117 13.61 -0.38 12.05
CA LYS A 117 13.20 -0.51 10.64
C LYS A 117 11.70 -0.27 10.47
N GLY A 118 10.87 -0.92 11.28
CA GLY A 118 9.42 -0.70 11.29
C GLY A 118 9.02 0.73 11.68
N LEU A 119 9.84 1.42 12.48
CA LEU A 119 9.64 2.82 12.86
C LEU A 119 10.14 3.84 11.81
N PHE A 120 10.59 3.39 10.63
CA PHE A 120 11.03 4.29 9.56
C PHE A 120 10.08 5.46 9.25
N PRO A 121 8.74 5.30 9.25
CA PRO A 121 7.82 6.42 9.08
C PRO A 121 8.00 7.52 10.13
N LEU A 122 8.22 7.16 11.38
CA LEU A 122 8.47 8.12 12.46
C LEU A 122 9.74 8.92 12.18
N TRP A 123 10.84 8.24 11.86
CA TRP A 123 12.13 8.88 11.58
C TRP A 123 12.11 9.77 10.34
N ALA A 124 11.34 9.36 9.33
CA ALA A 124 11.19 10.10 8.09
C ALA A 124 10.31 11.35 8.25
N LEU A 125 9.17 11.24 8.94
CA LEU A 125 8.22 12.34 9.13
C LEU A 125 8.70 13.38 10.15
N THR A 126 9.45 12.97 11.16
CA THR A 126 10.07 13.88 12.14
C THR A 126 11.36 14.52 11.64
N GLY A 127 11.97 13.97 10.58
CA GLY A 127 13.26 14.42 10.05
C GLY A 127 14.48 13.96 10.86
N ILE A 128 14.31 13.16 11.92
CA ILE A 128 15.42 12.67 12.76
C ILE A 128 16.46 11.91 11.94
N LYS A 129 16.03 11.22 10.86
CA LYS A 129 16.95 10.51 9.95
C LYS A 129 18.04 11.41 9.34
N PHE A 130 17.82 12.72 9.23
CA PHE A 130 18.81 13.67 8.71
C PHE A 130 19.83 14.09 9.77
N ILE A 131 19.46 14.03 11.05
CA ILE A 131 20.32 14.37 12.19
C ILE A 131 21.16 13.15 12.59
N TYR A 132 20.56 11.96 12.58
CA TYR A 132 21.22 10.71 12.96
C TYR A 132 20.98 9.61 11.91
N PRO A 133 21.73 9.61 10.78
CA PRO A 133 21.51 8.68 9.67
C PRO A 133 21.64 7.19 10.07
N LYS A 134 22.44 6.89 11.09
CA LYS A 134 22.65 5.52 11.58
C LYS A 134 21.38 4.83 12.08
N ILE A 135 20.29 5.54 12.42
CA ILE A 135 19.02 4.90 12.81
C ILE A 135 18.21 4.38 11.61
N VAL A 136 18.61 4.69 10.38
CA VAL A 136 17.95 4.22 9.15
C VAL A 136 18.90 3.49 8.20
N ASP A 137 20.19 3.42 8.53
CA ASP A 137 21.23 2.80 7.73
C ASP A 137 21.25 1.28 7.95
N PHE A 138 20.25 0.60 7.39
CA PHE A 138 20.13 -0.86 7.45
C PHE A 138 20.31 -1.48 6.06
N PRO A 139 21.15 -2.53 5.93
CA PRO A 139 21.27 -3.24 4.67
C PRO A 139 19.91 -3.83 4.24
N LEU A 140 19.71 -3.85 2.93
CA LEU A 140 18.57 -4.51 2.32
C LEU A 140 19.03 -5.86 1.76
N PHE A 141 18.49 -6.94 2.31
CA PHE A 141 18.77 -8.31 1.90
C PHE A 141 17.78 -8.68 0.80
N VAL A 142 18.29 -8.80 -0.42
CA VAL A 142 17.50 -9.12 -1.61
C VAL A 142 18.24 -10.15 -2.44
N ASN A 143 17.48 -11.04 -3.07
CA ASN A 143 18.04 -12.06 -3.96
C ASN A 143 18.58 -11.43 -5.26
N LYS A 144 17.80 -10.50 -5.84
CA LYS A 144 18.14 -9.77 -7.07
C LYS A 144 18.08 -8.27 -6.84
N THR A 145 19.16 -7.57 -7.14
CA THR A 145 19.32 -6.13 -6.84
C THR A 145 18.39 -5.24 -7.67
N GLU A 146 17.89 -5.76 -8.78
CA GLU A 146 17.00 -5.09 -9.73
C GLU A 146 15.58 -4.95 -9.18
N LEU A 147 15.23 -5.71 -8.13
CA LEU A 147 13.91 -5.67 -7.52
C LEU A 147 13.96 -5.71 -5.99
N THR A 148 13.83 -4.51 -5.43
CA THR A 148 13.93 -4.22 -3.99
C THR A 148 12.58 -4.25 -3.27
N THR A 149 11.60 -4.97 -3.81
CA THR A 149 10.28 -5.08 -3.20
C THR A 149 10.27 -6.09 -2.05
N VAL A 150 9.50 -5.79 -1.01
CA VAL A 150 9.51 -6.53 0.26
C VAL A 150 8.08 -6.75 0.78
N THR A 151 7.85 -7.89 1.43
CA THR A 151 6.55 -8.24 2.04
C THR A 151 6.31 -7.48 3.34
N LEU A 152 5.06 -7.43 3.80
CA LEU A 152 4.68 -6.97 5.13
C LEU A 152 5.59 -7.46 6.26
N PHE A 153 5.97 -8.74 6.19
CA PHE A 153 6.68 -9.43 7.25
C PHE A 153 8.16 -9.12 7.26
N TYR A 154 8.70 -8.57 6.17
CA TYR A 154 10.12 -8.31 6.01
C TYR A 154 10.66 -7.44 7.15
N ASP A 155 10.04 -6.27 7.40
CA ASP A 155 10.53 -5.37 8.44
C ASP A 155 10.25 -5.91 9.85
N ALA A 156 9.10 -6.56 10.07
CA ALA A 156 8.77 -7.18 11.36
C ALA A 156 9.73 -8.32 11.72
N PHE A 157 10.12 -9.13 10.72
CA PHE A 157 11.13 -10.17 10.88
C PHE A 157 12.52 -9.57 11.07
N TYR A 158 12.86 -8.53 10.31
CA TYR A 158 14.13 -7.82 10.49
C TYR A 158 14.25 -7.31 11.93
N ASP A 159 13.19 -6.70 12.47
CA ASP A 159 13.21 -6.09 13.79
C ASP A 159 13.25 -7.10 14.95
N PHE A 160 12.48 -8.20 14.89
CA PHE A 160 12.34 -9.13 16.03
C PHE A 160 12.14 -10.61 15.63
N GLY A 161 12.47 -10.98 14.39
CA GLY A 161 12.33 -12.35 13.88
C GLY A 161 10.88 -12.84 13.87
N ILE A 162 10.69 -14.14 14.07
CA ILE A 162 9.37 -14.79 14.02
C ILE A 162 8.40 -14.21 15.07
N ALA A 163 8.93 -13.82 16.24
CA ALA A 163 8.14 -13.22 17.31
C ALA A 163 7.60 -11.85 16.88
N GLY A 164 8.43 -11.04 16.21
CA GLY A 164 8.01 -9.78 15.60
C GLY A 164 6.87 -9.95 14.61
N VAL A 165 7.01 -10.93 13.70
CA VAL A 165 5.98 -11.26 12.71
C VAL A 165 4.66 -11.66 13.38
N ALA A 166 4.72 -12.52 14.41
CA ALA A 166 3.53 -12.97 15.13
C ALA A 166 2.83 -11.81 15.86
N VAL A 167 3.58 -11.00 16.60
CA VAL A 167 3.05 -9.84 17.35
C VAL A 167 2.46 -8.81 16.39
N PHE A 168 3.19 -8.48 15.33
CA PHE A 168 2.74 -7.50 14.34
C PHE A 168 1.46 -7.93 13.63
N SER A 169 1.40 -9.18 13.18
CA SER A 169 0.21 -9.75 12.51
C SER A 169 -1.00 -9.78 13.47
N THR A 170 -0.77 -10.15 14.74
CA THR A 170 -1.82 -10.12 15.76
C THR A 170 -2.31 -8.69 15.99
N GLY A 171 -1.42 -7.72 16.07
CA GLY A 171 -1.75 -6.30 16.20
C GLY A 171 -2.62 -5.80 15.03
N LEU A 172 -2.25 -6.13 13.80
CA LEU A 172 -3.06 -5.80 12.61
C LEU A 172 -4.44 -6.48 12.64
N GLY A 173 -4.52 -7.73 13.09
CA GLY A 173 -5.79 -8.43 13.29
C GLY A 173 -6.69 -7.75 14.33
N CYS A 174 -6.12 -7.35 15.47
CA CYS A 174 -6.83 -6.59 16.51
C CYS A 174 -7.34 -5.24 15.97
N ILE A 175 -6.50 -4.51 15.22
CA ILE A 175 -6.90 -3.26 14.57
C ILE A 175 -8.09 -3.51 13.63
N GLY A 176 -8.01 -4.55 12.78
CA GLY A 176 -9.11 -4.94 11.89
C GLY A 176 -10.42 -5.21 12.65
N TYR A 177 -10.34 -5.93 13.77
CA TYR A 177 -11.50 -6.19 14.63
C TYR A 177 -12.12 -4.90 15.19
N PHE A 178 -11.31 -3.98 15.71
CA PHE A 178 -11.80 -2.70 16.24
C PHE A 178 -12.47 -1.86 15.15
N PHE A 179 -11.86 -1.75 13.97
CA PHE A 179 -12.45 -1.02 12.85
C PHE A 179 -13.77 -1.63 12.38
N GLU A 180 -13.88 -2.96 12.33
CA GLU A 180 -15.13 -3.66 11.99
C GLU A 180 -16.22 -3.49 13.05
N LYS A 181 -15.86 -3.37 14.32
CA LYS A 181 -16.83 -3.03 15.37
C LYS A 181 -17.32 -1.59 15.23
N MET A 182 -16.40 -0.65 15.01
CA MET A 182 -16.72 0.78 14.90
C MET A 182 -17.54 1.14 13.66
N ILE A 183 -17.30 0.49 12.51
CA ILE A 183 -18.03 0.78 11.26
C ILE A 183 -19.52 0.44 11.36
N ARG A 184 -19.88 -0.53 12.21
CA ARG A 184 -21.28 -0.93 12.45
C ARG A 184 -22.05 0.07 13.30
N THR A 185 -21.36 0.83 14.14
CA THR A 185 -21.97 1.81 15.04
C THR A 185 -21.95 3.23 14.48
N THR A 186 -20.98 3.54 13.62
CA THR A 186 -20.74 4.90 13.11
C THR A 186 -21.51 5.18 11.82
N ARG A 187 -22.07 6.40 11.69
CA ARG A 187 -22.67 6.90 10.44
C ARG A 187 -21.92 8.09 9.81
N HIS A 188 -20.74 8.41 10.32
CA HIS A 188 -19.92 9.51 9.81
C HIS A 188 -19.30 9.17 8.46
N ALA A 189 -19.57 10.00 7.44
CA ALA A 189 -19.06 9.80 6.08
C ALA A 189 -17.53 9.68 6.01
N THR A 190 -16.81 10.51 6.78
CA THR A 190 -15.34 10.50 6.82
C THR A 190 -14.79 9.22 7.45
N PHE A 191 -15.54 8.59 8.36
CA PHE A 191 -15.13 7.32 8.96
C PHE A 191 -15.16 6.18 7.93
N TYR A 192 -16.07 6.20 6.95
CA TYR A 192 -16.07 5.23 5.85
C TYR A 192 -14.79 5.31 5.02
N ILE A 193 -14.23 6.52 4.82
CA ILE A 193 -12.98 6.71 4.09
C ILE A 193 -11.79 6.17 4.90
N ILE A 194 -11.73 6.45 6.21
CA ILE A 194 -10.67 5.91 7.08
C ILE A 194 -10.74 4.37 7.10
N TYR A 195 -11.93 3.81 7.26
CA TYR A 195 -12.11 2.37 7.23
C TYR A 195 -11.68 1.79 5.86
N ALA A 196 -12.07 2.42 4.74
CA ALA A 196 -11.65 1.98 3.41
C ALA A 196 -10.12 2.00 3.26
N GLN A 197 -9.45 3.02 3.79
CA GLN A 197 -8.00 3.15 3.78
C GLN A 197 -7.33 2.03 4.60
N VAL A 198 -7.81 1.77 5.83
CA VAL A 198 -7.34 0.64 6.66
C VAL A 198 -7.56 -0.69 5.95
N PHE A 199 -8.75 -0.90 5.37
CA PHE A 199 -9.09 -2.11 4.65
C PHE A 199 -8.13 -2.36 3.49
N ILE A 200 -7.85 -1.35 2.65
CA ILE A 200 -6.93 -1.50 1.51
C ILE A 200 -5.53 -1.85 1.99
N TYR A 201 -5.02 -1.15 3.01
CA TYR A 201 -3.69 -1.43 3.53
C TYR A 201 -3.57 -2.81 4.15
N LEU A 202 -4.61 -3.29 4.83
CA LEU A 202 -4.65 -4.66 5.36
C LEU A 202 -4.80 -5.70 4.24
N ALA A 203 -5.72 -5.50 3.29
CA ALA A 203 -5.97 -6.43 2.18
C ALA A 203 -4.74 -6.58 1.26
N LEU A 204 -3.98 -5.50 1.08
CA LEU A 204 -2.76 -5.49 0.27
C LEU A 204 -1.48 -5.57 1.10
N SER A 205 -1.59 -5.75 2.42
CA SER A 205 -0.45 -5.83 3.34
C SER A 205 0.52 -6.92 2.92
N PHE A 206 -0.01 -8.11 2.61
CA PHE A 206 0.77 -9.25 2.14
C PHE A 206 1.77 -8.91 1.02
N PHE A 207 1.41 -8.01 0.10
CA PHE A 207 2.21 -7.66 -1.07
C PHE A 207 3.23 -6.54 -0.84
N THR A 208 3.15 -5.76 0.25
CA THR A 208 4.04 -4.61 0.46
C THR A 208 4.07 -4.13 1.92
N THR A 209 5.18 -3.52 2.32
CA THR A 209 5.42 -2.95 3.66
C THR A 209 4.70 -1.60 3.91
N TRP A 210 3.37 -1.55 3.77
CA TRP A 210 2.58 -0.32 3.94
C TRP A 210 2.88 0.39 5.27
N PHE A 211 2.93 -0.35 6.37
CA PHE A 211 3.07 0.24 7.70
C PHE A 211 4.48 0.74 8.02
N SER A 212 5.49 0.36 7.23
CA SER A 212 6.84 0.93 7.29
C SER A 212 7.05 2.06 6.28
N ASN A 213 6.03 2.39 5.47
CA ASN A 213 6.11 3.42 4.44
C ASN A 213 5.63 4.79 4.98
N PRO A 214 6.47 5.85 4.94
CA PRO A 214 6.08 7.18 5.40
C PRO A 214 4.84 7.76 4.69
N ALA A 215 4.65 7.45 3.40
CA ALA A 215 3.52 7.95 2.63
C ALA A 215 2.17 7.43 3.15
N THR A 216 2.13 6.17 3.58
CA THR A 216 0.94 5.55 4.18
C THR A 216 0.48 6.30 5.41
N TRP A 217 1.42 6.64 6.30
CA TRP A 217 1.16 7.41 7.51
C TRP A 217 0.80 8.86 7.21
N PHE A 218 1.45 9.49 6.24
CA PHE A 218 1.09 10.83 5.78
C PHE A 218 -0.38 10.88 5.32
N TYR A 219 -0.81 9.94 4.47
CA TYR A 219 -2.21 9.87 4.04
C TYR A 219 -3.15 9.58 5.21
N PHE A 220 -2.76 8.74 6.17
CA PHE A 220 -3.58 8.52 7.37
C PHE A 220 -3.77 9.79 8.20
N ILE A 221 -2.68 10.54 8.43
CA ILE A 221 -2.72 11.80 9.18
C ILE A 221 -3.68 12.77 8.50
N VAL A 222 -3.56 12.95 7.18
CA VAL A 222 -4.46 13.84 6.42
C VAL A 222 -5.93 13.41 6.57
N THR A 223 -6.25 12.13 6.37
CA THR A 223 -7.63 11.63 6.49
C THR A 223 -8.18 11.77 7.92
N LEU A 224 -7.35 11.51 8.94
CA LEU A 224 -7.70 11.69 10.35
C LEU A 224 -7.92 13.16 10.71
N SER A 225 -7.08 14.07 10.22
CA SER A 225 -7.27 15.51 10.41
C SER A 225 -8.61 15.97 9.82
N ILE A 226 -8.98 15.50 8.62
CA ILE A 226 -10.28 15.80 8.02
C ILE A 226 -11.41 15.25 8.89
N PHE A 227 -11.27 14.04 9.44
CA PHE A 227 -12.27 13.46 10.34
C PHE A 227 -12.49 14.33 11.59
N PHE A 228 -11.43 14.73 12.29
CA PHE A 228 -11.54 15.57 13.48
C PHE A 228 -12.16 16.94 13.17
N ILE A 229 -11.76 17.59 12.05
CA ILE A 229 -12.34 18.87 11.63
C ILE A 229 -13.84 18.73 11.32
N CYS A 230 -14.24 17.64 10.67
CA CYS A 230 -15.65 17.36 10.37
C CYS A 230 -16.45 17.01 11.63
N GLU A 231 -15.86 16.26 12.57
CA GLU A 231 -16.51 15.91 13.84
C GLU A 231 -16.79 17.16 14.68
N GLN A 232 -15.81 18.08 14.76
CA GLN A 232 -15.97 19.35 15.49
C GLN A 232 -17.08 20.25 14.92
N ARG A 233 -17.36 20.17 13.61
CA ARG A 233 -18.47 20.92 12.97
C ARG A 233 -19.83 20.26 13.12
N GLY A 234 -19.87 18.98 13.51
CA GLY A 234 -21.09 18.21 13.74
C GLY A 234 -21.57 18.21 15.19
N ARG A 235 -20.78 18.79 16.11
CA ARG A 235 -21.18 19.16 17.48
C ARG A 235 -21.59 20.62 17.52
#